data_AF-A0A5B9DZF5-F1
#
_entry.id   AF-A0A5B9DZF5-F1
#
_cell.length_a   1.000
_cell.length_b   1.000
_cell.length_c   1.000
_cell.angle_alpha   90.00
_cell.angle_beta   90.00
_cell.angle_gamma   90.00
#
_symmetry.space_group_name_H-M   'P 1'
#
loop_
_entity.id
_entity.type
_entity.pdbx_description
1 polymer ?
#
loop_
_entity_poly.entity_id
_entity_poly.type
_entity_poly.pdbx_seq_one_letter_code
_entity_poly.pdbx_strand_id
1 'polypeptide(L)'
;MRFQRMQRYERFEWTPRKLQSFLQRGERQPRKVDQTYPLLGAALLVQPAPAPGTDAELAARRAANTVCEKRMGDLNAGHWWRARAQYFGCEPDARHVIRRAWNAWTGPANAQMFPYVVEQHSGAAEARRQRVRAVDVVLRQQLHATVTTQTELEL
;
A
#
# COMPACT_ATOMS: atom_id res chain seq x y z
N MET A 1 -23.93 -3.45 -12.62
CA MET A 1 -23.53 -3.29 -11.20
C MET A 1 -23.08 -1.85 -11.02
N ARG A 2 -23.48 -1.18 -9.92
CA ARG A 2 -23.08 0.20 -9.62
C ARG A 2 -21.56 0.29 -9.48
N PHE A 3 -20.89 1.14 -10.27
CA PHE A 3 -19.45 1.41 -10.12
C PHE A 3 -19.15 2.89 -10.31
N GLN A 4 -18.43 3.47 -9.35
CA GLN A 4 -17.89 4.81 -9.45
C GLN A 4 -16.56 4.78 -10.20
N ARG A 5 -16.41 5.67 -11.18
CA ARG A 5 -15.16 5.84 -11.89
C ARG A 5 -14.14 6.49 -10.95
N MET A 6 -12.96 5.91 -10.83
CA MET A 6 -11.87 6.55 -10.08
C MET A 6 -11.47 7.85 -10.77
N GLN A 7 -11.31 8.90 -9.95
CA GLN A 7 -10.72 10.15 -10.39
C GLN A 7 -9.28 9.90 -10.84
N ARG A 8 -8.90 10.48 -11.98
CA ARG A 8 -7.51 10.48 -12.42
C ARG A 8 -6.84 11.71 -11.85
N TYR A 9 -5.83 11.51 -11.01
CA TYR A 9 -5.03 12.62 -10.52
C TYR A 9 -4.16 13.16 -11.66
N GLU A 10 -4.01 14.47 -11.68
CA GLU A 10 -3.14 15.14 -12.64
C GLU A 10 -1.67 14.74 -12.41
N ARG A 11 -0.87 14.90 -13.47
CA ARG A 11 0.57 14.67 -13.40
C ARG A 11 1.18 15.59 -12.34
N PHE A 12 2.30 15.15 -11.77
CA PHE A 12 3.01 16.00 -10.81
C PHE A 12 3.50 17.27 -11.49
N GLU A 13 3.01 18.40 -11.00
CA GLU A 13 3.45 19.74 -11.36
C GLU A 13 4.05 20.48 -10.16
N TRP A 14 5.00 21.36 -10.45
CA TRP A 14 5.50 22.33 -9.48
C TRP A 14 4.39 23.32 -9.15
N THR A 15 4.05 23.39 -7.87
CA THR A 15 3.40 24.57 -7.33
C THR A 15 4.48 25.48 -6.74
N PRO A 16 4.24 26.80 -6.60
CA PRO A 16 5.22 27.72 -6.01
C PRO A 16 5.75 27.22 -4.66
N ARG A 17 4.86 26.70 -3.81
CA ARG A 17 5.20 26.11 -2.51
C ARG A 17 6.08 24.86 -2.62
N LYS A 18 5.80 23.97 -3.57
CA LYS A 18 6.60 22.74 -3.78
C LYS A 18 7.99 23.10 -4.26
N LEU A 19 8.11 24.04 -5.20
CA LEU A 19 9.38 24.49 -5.74
C LEU A 19 10.25 25.14 -4.66
N GLN A 20 9.68 26.07 -3.88
CA GLN A 20 10.39 26.69 -2.76
C GLN A 20 10.87 25.65 -1.75
N SER A 21 10.03 24.68 -1.41
CA SER A 21 10.41 23.58 -0.51
C SER A 21 11.54 22.71 -1.07
N PHE A 22 11.62 22.54 -2.38
CA PHE A 22 12.69 21.80 -3.04
C PHE A 22 14.00 22.59 -3.00
N LEU A 23 13.97 23.88 -3.35
CA LEU A 23 15.15 24.75 -3.31
C LEU A 23 15.74 24.85 -1.90
N GLN A 24 14.89 24.93 -0.88
CA GLN A 24 15.32 25.00 0.53
C GLN A 24 15.75 23.64 1.11
N ARG A 25 15.63 22.53 0.37
CA ARG A 25 15.94 21.19 0.88
C ARG A 25 17.38 21.09 1.39
N GLY A 26 18.32 21.71 0.67
CA GLY A 26 19.75 21.70 1.01
C GLY A 26 20.04 22.30 2.38
N GLU A 27 19.31 23.33 2.82
CA GLU A 27 19.46 23.93 4.15
C GLU A 27 18.59 23.24 5.20
N ARG A 28 17.40 22.79 4.82
CA ARG A 28 16.43 22.18 5.75
C ARG A 28 16.89 20.82 6.25
N GLN A 29 17.49 20.01 5.39
CA GLN A 29 17.97 18.67 5.73
C GLN A 29 19.05 18.69 6.83
N PRO A 30 20.16 19.46 6.70
CA PRO A 30 21.19 19.52 7.74
C PRO A 30 20.64 20.12 9.03
N ARG A 31 19.87 21.23 8.97
CA ARG A 31 19.25 21.81 10.18
C ARG A 31 18.38 20.81 10.95
N LYS A 32 17.62 19.98 10.24
CA LYS A 32 16.80 18.94 10.89
C LYS A 32 17.68 17.86 11.55
N VAL A 33 18.78 17.47 10.90
CA VAL A 33 19.73 16.50 11.43
C VAL A 33 20.43 17.06 12.67
N ASP A 34 20.90 18.30 12.63
CA ASP A 34 21.52 18.97 13.79
C ASP A 34 20.57 19.04 14.99
N GLN A 35 19.28 19.33 14.75
CA GLN A 35 18.27 19.34 15.81
C GLN A 35 17.98 17.95 16.38
N THR A 36 17.99 16.91 15.54
CA THR A 36 17.61 15.54 15.94
C THR A 36 18.79 14.80 16.57
N TYR A 37 20.00 15.06 16.09
CA TYR A 37 21.23 14.37 16.45
C TYR A 37 22.34 15.38 16.79
N PRO A 38 22.18 16.18 17.85
CA PRO A 38 23.10 17.28 18.17
C PRO A 38 24.53 16.82 18.48
N LEU A 39 24.71 15.59 18.97
CA LEU A 39 26.02 15.02 19.29
C LEU A 39 26.78 14.46 18.07
N LEU A 40 26.05 14.09 17.00
CA LEU A 40 26.64 13.53 15.78
C LEU A 40 26.83 14.61 14.71
N GLY A 41 25.97 15.64 14.68
CA GLY A 41 26.06 16.75 13.75
C GLY A 41 25.76 16.37 12.29
N ALA A 42 25.21 17.31 11.53
CA ALA A 42 24.88 17.11 10.13
C ALA A 42 26.11 16.82 9.27
N ALA A 43 27.30 17.31 9.66
CA ALA A 43 28.55 17.11 8.93
C ALA A 43 29.03 15.65 8.90
N LEU A 44 28.69 14.82 9.91
CA LEU A 44 29.05 13.39 9.93
C LEU A 44 27.98 12.50 9.30
N LEU A 45 26.73 12.95 9.28
CA LEU A 45 25.58 12.15 8.87
C LEU A 45 25.07 12.45 7.45
N VAL A 46 25.40 13.62 6.90
CA VAL A 46 24.94 14.05 5.58
C VAL A 46 26.15 14.23 4.67
N GLN A 47 26.42 13.24 3.81
CA GLN A 47 27.09 13.53 2.54
C GLN A 47 25.99 13.88 1.53
N PRO A 48 25.72 15.16 1.25
CA PRO A 48 24.68 15.49 0.29
C PRO A 48 25.19 15.13 -1.10
N ALA A 49 24.59 14.13 -1.73
CA ALA A 49 24.64 14.04 -3.18
C ALA A 49 24.12 15.38 -3.73
N PRO A 50 24.77 15.96 -4.77
CA PRO A 50 24.33 17.23 -5.34
C PRO A 50 22.85 17.11 -5.70
N ALA A 51 22.05 18.05 -5.18
CA ALA A 51 20.63 18.07 -5.48
C ALA A 51 20.47 18.13 -7.01
N PRO A 52 19.66 17.23 -7.61
CA PRO A 52 19.43 17.29 -9.04
C PRO A 52 18.85 18.66 -9.43
N GLY A 53 19.10 19.11 -10.66
CA GLY A 53 18.45 20.31 -11.18
C GLY A 53 16.91 20.20 -11.07
N THR A 54 16.22 21.35 -11.02
CA THR A 54 14.76 21.41 -10.86
C THR A 54 14.01 20.58 -11.90
N ASP A 55 14.51 20.55 -13.13
CA ASP A 55 13.90 19.83 -14.25
C ASP A 55 14.15 18.33 -14.16
N ALA A 56 15.35 17.93 -13.73
CA ALA A 56 15.68 16.53 -13.48
C ALA A 56 14.84 15.95 -12.33
N GLU A 57 14.65 16.70 -11.25
CA GLU A 57 13.74 16.32 -10.16
C GLU A 57 12.29 16.25 -10.63
N LEU A 58 11.83 17.22 -11.44
CA LEU A 58 10.47 17.22 -11.98
C LEU A 58 10.21 15.98 -12.84
N ALA A 59 11.15 15.65 -13.73
CA ALA A 59 11.09 14.46 -14.56
C ALA A 59 11.06 13.18 -13.71
N ALA A 60 11.93 13.07 -12.71
CA ALA A 60 11.96 11.94 -11.78
C ALA A 60 10.63 11.78 -11.03
N ARG A 61 10.05 12.89 -10.53
CA ARG A 61 8.75 12.86 -9.81
C ARG A 61 7.59 12.48 -10.72
N ARG A 62 7.56 12.96 -11.95
CA ARG A 62 6.54 12.58 -12.94
C ARG A 62 6.64 11.10 -13.31
N ALA A 63 7.87 10.58 -13.50
CA ALA A 63 8.09 9.16 -13.74
C ALA A 63 7.62 8.31 -12.55
N ALA A 64 8.01 8.68 -11.33
CA ALA A 64 7.60 7.99 -10.11
C ALA A 64 6.07 8.00 -9.92
N ASN A 65 5.42 9.15 -10.16
CA ASN A 65 3.96 9.28 -10.12
C ASN A 65 3.28 8.34 -11.13
N THR A 66 3.78 8.29 -12.37
CA THR A 66 3.24 7.40 -13.42
C THR A 66 3.36 5.93 -13.02
N VAL A 67 4.50 5.51 -12.47
CA VAL A 67 4.71 4.14 -11.98
C VAL A 67 3.78 3.83 -10.82
N CYS A 68 3.59 4.77 -9.89
CA CYS A 68 2.69 4.61 -8.75
C CYS A 68 1.23 4.43 -9.20
N GLU A 69 0.75 5.30 -10.09
CA GLU A 69 -0.60 5.22 -10.66
C GLU A 69 -0.82 3.91 -11.38
N LYS A 70 0.14 3.46 -12.19
CA LYS A 70 0.07 2.15 -12.85
C LYS A 70 -0.01 1.01 -11.85
N ARG A 71 0.88 0.97 -10.85
CA ARG A 71 0.87 -0.06 -9.80
C ARG A 71 -0.46 -0.11 -9.05
N MET A 72 -1.02 1.05 -8.72
CA MET A 72 -2.33 1.14 -8.06
C MET A 72 -3.45 0.64 -8.97
N GLY A 73 -3.41 1.00 -10.26
CA GLY A 73 -4.34 0.51 -11.28
C GLY A 73 -4.30 -1.01 -11.43
N ASP A 74 -3.09 -1.58 -11.57
CA ASP A 74 -2.88 -3.02 -11.69
C ASP A 74 -3.34 -3.77 -10.44
N LEU A 75 -3.05 -3.24 -9.24
CA LEU A 75 -3.52 -3.80 -7.97
C LEU A 75 -5.05 -3.82 -7.90
N ASN A 76 -5.70 -2.70 -8.23
CA ASN A 76 -7.15 -2.57 -8.21
C ASN A 76 -7.82 -3.49 -9.23
N ALA A 77 -7.25 -3.59 -10.44
CA ALA A 77 -7.70 -4.55 -11.45
C ALA A 77 -7.56 -5.99 -10.92
N GLY A 78 -6.43 -6.32 -10.30
CA GLY A 78 -6.20 -7.64 -9.70
C GLY A 78 -7.20 -7.97 -8.58
N HIS A 79 -7.56 -7.00 -7.73
CA HIS A 79 -8.63 -7.20 -6.72
C HIS A 79 -9.99 -7.42 -7.37
N TRP A 80 -10.31 -6.63 -8.40
CA TRP A 80 -11.56 -6.76 -9.14
C TRP A 80 -11.70 -8.13 -9.80
N TRP A 81 -10.68 -8.59 -10.54
CA TRP A 81 -10.71 -9.88 -11.22
C TRP A 81 -10.90 -11.04 -10.23
N ARG A 82 -10.18 -11.01 -9.10
CA ARG A 82 -10.32 -12.02 -8.04
C ARG A 82 -11.70 -12.03 -7.42
N ALA A 83 -12.23 -10.87 -7.04
CA ALA A 83 -13.57 -10.76 -6.46
C ALA A 83 -14.66 -11.17 -7.44
N ARG A 84 -14.48 -10.83 -8.72
CA ARG A 84 -15.41 -11.24 -9.78
C ARG A 84 -15.40 -12.76 -9.96
N ALA A 85 -14.22 -13.39 -10.00
CA ALA A 85 -14.11 -14.85 -10.05
C ALA A 85 -14.80 -15.51 -8.85
N GLN A 86 -14.59 -15.00 -7.63
CA GLN A 86 -15.27 -15.47 -6.43
C GLN A 86 -16.79 -15.31 -6.52
N TYR A 87 -17.27 -14.13 -6.92
CA TYR A 87 -18.69 -13.87 -7.12
C TYR A 87 -19.32 -14.85 -8.10
N PHE A 88 -18.70 -15.09 -9.26
CA PHE A 88 -19.25 -16.00 -10.26
C PHE A 88 -19.10 -17.48 -9.90
N GLY A 89 -18.17 -17.83 -9.00
CA GLY A 89 -18.05 -19.18 -8.44
C GLY A 89 -19.03 -19.49 -7.30
N CYS A 90 -19.78 -18.50 -6.80
CA CYS A 90 -20.81 -18.72 -5.79
C CYS A 90 -22.10 -19.27 -6.41
N GLU A 91 -22.88 -19.99 -5.60
CA GLU A 91 -24.23 -20.42 -5.93
C GLU A 91 -25.14 -19.24 -6.32
N PRO A 92 -26.18 -19.45 -7.16
CA PRO A 92 -27.10 -18.42 -7.60
C PRO A 92 -27.67 -17.57 -6.45
N ASP A 93 -28.10 -18.19 -5.36
CA ASP A 93 -28.69 -17.49 -4.21
C ASP A 93 -27.71 -16.55 -3.52
N ALA A 94 -26.47 -17.03 -3.30
CA ALA A 94 -25.40 -16.20 -2.74
C ALA A 94 -25.08 -15.00 -3.66
N ARG A 95 -25.11 -15.20 -4.99
CA ARG A 95 -24.93 -14.10 -5.96
C ARG A 95 -26.06 -13.08 -5.91
N HIS A 96 -27.29 -13.51 -5.63
CA HIS A 96 -28.43 -12.60 -5.43
C HIS A 96 -28.25 -11.77 -4.15
N VAL A 97 -27.85 -12.40 -3.05
CA VAL A 97 -27.55 -11.72 -1.78
C VAL A 97 -26.43 -10.69 -1.96
N ILE A 98 -25.31 -11.09 -2.57
CA ILE A 98 -24.18 -10.17 -2.85
C ILE A 98 -24.62 -8.99 -3.72
N ARG A 99 -25.42 -9.24 -4.77
CA ARG A 99 -25.89 -8.18 -5.67
C ARG A 99 -26.78 -7.19 -4.92
N ARG A 100 -27.68 -7.68 -4.07
CA ARG A 100 -28.52 -6.84 -3.21
C ARG A 100 -27.68 -6.01 -2.24
N ALA A 101 -26.72 -6.64 -1.57
CA ALA A 101 -25.80 -5.97 -0.65
C ALA A 101 -24.96 -4.89 -1.36
N TRP A 102 -24.43 -5.18 -2.55
CA TRP A 102 -23.66 -4.21 -3.34
C TRP A 102 -24.49 -3.00 -3.79
N ASN A 103 -25.74 -3.23 -4.18
CA ASN A 103 -26.64 -2.15 -4.57
C ASN A 103 -27.06 -1.29 -3.36
N ALA A 104 -27.21 -1.89 -2.18
CA ALA A 104 -27.54 -1.19 -0.92
C ALA A 104 -26.31 -0.57 -0.23
N TRP A 105 -25.09 -0.84 -0.72
CA TRP A 105 -23.86 -0.35 -0.12
C TRP A 105 -23.82 1.18 -0.05
N THR A 106 -23.46 1.73 1.10
CA THR A 106 -23.41 3.19 1.32
C THR A 106 -22.03 3.79 1.08
N GLY A 107 -20.98 2.97 1.06
CA GLY A 107 -19.61 3.42 0.80
C GLY A 107 -19.30 3.59 -0.69
N PRO A 108 -18.02 3.90 -1.02
CA PRO A 108 -17.56 4.03 -2.40
C PRO A 108 -17.83 2.76 -3.20
N ALA A 109 -18.48 2.89 -4.35
CA ALA A 109 -18.77 1.77 -5.24
C ALA A 109 -17.60 1.51 -6.18
N ASN A 110 -16.41 1.23 -5.65
CA ASN A 110 -15.20 1.06 -6.44
C ASN A 110 -14.68 -0.39 -6.41
N ALA A 111 -13.67 -0.68 -7.24
CA ALA A 111 -13.06 -2.01 -7.37
C ALA A 111 -12.42 -2.54 -6.07
N GLN A 112 -12.12 -1.66 -5.11
CA GLN A 112 -11.52 -2.02 -3.82
C GLN A 112 -12.59 -2.48 -2.82
N MET A 113 -13.78 -1.88 -2.86
CA MET A 113 -14.88 -2.21 -1.93
C MET A 113 -15.72 -3.40 -2.39
N PHE A 114 -15.78 -3.68 -3.70
CA PHE A 114 -16.52 -4.85 -4.20
C PHE A 114 -16.02 -6.20 -3.63
N PRO A 115 -14.70 -6.49 -3.59
CA PRO A 115 -14.17 -7.68 -2.92
C PRO A 115 -14.66 -7.83 -1.48
N TYR A 116 -14.73 -6.74 -0.72
CA TYR A 116 -15.20 -6.78 0.66
C TYR A 116 -16.64 -7.29 0.77
N VAL A 117 -17.55 -6.76 -0.06
CA VAL A 117 -18.95 -7.21 -0.07
C VAL A 117 -19.08 -8.66 -0.53
N VAL A 118 -18.29 -9.08 -1.53
CA VAL A 118 -18.26 -10.48 -1.98
C VAL A 118 -17.78 -11.40 -0.86
N GLU A 119 -16.70 -11.05 -0.18
CA GLU A 119 -16.09 -11.86 0.88
C GLU A 119 -17.03 -12.08 2.08
N GLN A 120 -17.85 -11.07 2.42
CA GLN A 120 -18.83 -11.17 3.51
C GLN A 120 -19.92 -12.22 3.29
N HIS A 121 -20.25 -12.52 2.03
CA HIS A 121 -21.39 -13.39 1.69
C HIS A 121 -20.99 -14.67 0.95
N SER A 122 -19.71 -14.84 0.62
CA SER A 122 -19.20 -16.02 -0.11
C SER A 122 -18.57 -17.09 0.79
N GLY A 123 -18.39 -16.83 2.09
CA GLY A 123 -17.61 -17.70 2.99
C GLY A 123 -16.10 -17.68 2.73
N ALA A 124 -15.63 -17.02 1.67
CA ALA A 124 -14.22 -16.94 1.30
C ALA A 124 -13.35 -16.26 2.37
N ALA A 125 -13.92 -15.36 3.17
CA ALA A 125 -13.24 -14.73 4.30
C ALA A 125 -12.86 -15.74 5.39
N GLU A 126 -13.72 -16.72 5.67
CA GLU A 126 -13.45 -17.74 6.69
C GLU A 126 -12.39 -18.72 6.20
N ALA A 127 -12.51 -19.20 4.96
CA ALA A 127 -11.50 -20.04 4.34
C ALA A 127 -10.11 -19.36 4.33
N ARG A 128 -10.06 -18.05 4.08
CA ARG A 128 -8.82 -17.28 4.16
C ARG A 128 -8.28 -17.19 5.57
N ARG A 129 -9.14 -16.87 6.55
CA ARG A 129 -8.74 -16.81 7.97
C ARG A 129 -8.20 -18.14 8.47
N GLN A 130 -8.80 -19.26 8.06
CA GLN A 130 -8.29 -20.60 8.36
C GLN A 130 -6.90 -20.85 7.77
N ARG A 131 -6.68 -20.50 6.50
CA ARG A 131 -5.36 -20.61 5.87
C ARG A 131 -4.30 -19.77 6.57
N VAL A 132 -4.61 -18.51 6.88
CA VAL A 132 -3.68 -17.62 7.59
C VAL A 132 -3.35 -18.17 8.97
N ARG A 133 -4.35 -18.63 9.73
CA ARG A 133 -4.13 -19.28 11.03
C ARG A 133 -3.23 -20.52 10.92
N ALA A 134 -3.43 -21.34 9.89
CA ALA A 134 -2.58 -22.52 9.67
C ALA A 134 -1.12 -22.13 9.40
N VAL A 135 -0.88 -21.10 8.57
CA VAL A 135 0.47 -20.57 8.29
C VAL A 135 1.11 -19.98 9.55
N ASP A 136 0.35 -19.20 10.32
CA ASP A 136 0.84 -18.58 11.57
C ASP A 136 1.25 -19.64 12.60
N VAL A 137 0.50 -20.74 12.73
CA VAL A 137 0.86 -21.85 13.62
C VAL A 137 2.20 -22.45 13.24
N VAL A 138 2.40 -22.74 11.95
CA VAL A 138 3.67 -23.30 11.45
C VAL A 138 4.82 -22.32 11.70
N LEU A 139 4.64 -21.04 11.38
CA LEU A 139 5.66 -20.02 11.59
C LEU A 139 6.04 -19.89 13.08
N ARG A 140 5.05 -19.90 13.98
CA ARG A 140 5.30 -19.84 15.43
C ARG A 140 6.07 -21.06 15.93
N GLN A 141 5.78 -22.25 15.43
CA GLN A 141 6.52 -23.47 15.78
C GLN A 141 7.98 -23.37 15.33
N GLN A 142 8.23 -22.89 14.11
CA GLN A 142 9.59 -22.68 13.59
C GLN A 142 10.37 -21.66 14.41
N LEU A 143 9.73 -20.54 14.76
CA LEU A 143 10.33 -19.50 15.59
C LEU A 143 10.63 -20.00 17.01
N HIS A 144 9.71 -20.75 17.61
CA HIS A 144 9.94 -21.35 18.93
C HIS A 144 11.13 -22.30 18.89
N ALA A 145 11.21 -23.19 17.90
CA ALA A 145 12.35 -24.11 17.75
C ALA A 145 13.69 -23.37 17.59
N THR A 146 13.74 -22.30 16.78
CA THR A 146 14.96 -21.51 16.59
C THR A 146 15.40 -20.80 17.87
N VAL A 147 14.47 -20.20 18.61
CA VAL A 147 14.77 -19.54 19.89
C VAL A 147 15.28 -20.54 20.93
N THR A 148 14.65 -21.72 21.03
CA THR A 148 15.12 -22.77 21.95
C THR A 148 16.54 -23.21 21.62
N THR A 149 16.85 -23.48 20.34
CA THR A 149 18.22 -23.86 19.93
C THR A 149 19.26 -22.76 20.16
N GLN A 150 18.89 -21.48 20.06
CA GLN A 150 19.81 -20.38 20.38
C GLN A 150 20.08 -20.29 21.88
N THR A 151 19.06 -20.51 22.71
CA THR A 151 19.20 -20.48 24.17
C THR A 151 20.06 -21.63 24.69
N GLU A 152 20.01 -22.80 24.03
CA GLU A 152 20.85 -23.97 24.33
C GLU A 152 22.31 -23.82 23.92
N LEU A 153 22.64 -22.92 22.98
CA LEU A 153 24.01 -22.64 22.52
C LEU A 153 24.70 -21.54 23.35
N GLU A 154 23.94 -20.77 24.13
CA GLU A 154 24.45 -19.69 24.99
C GLU A 154 24.68 -20.14 26.45
N LEU A 155 24.35 -21.41 26.79
CA LEU A 155 24.62 -22.07 28.08
C LEU A 155 25.79 -23.07 27.96
#